data_AF-A0A930AF02-F1
#
_entry.id   AF-A0A930AF02-F1
#
_cell.length_a   1.000
_cell.length_b   1.000
_cell.length_c   1.000
_cell.angle_alpha   90.00
_cell.angle_beta   90.00
_cell.angle_gamma   90.00
#
_symmetry.space_group_name_H-M   'P 1'
#
loop_
_entity.id
_entity.type
_entity.pdbx_description
1 polymer ?
#
loop_
_entity_poly.entity_id
_entity_poly.type
_entity_poly.pdbx_seq_one_letter_code
_entity_poly.pdbx_strand_id
1 'polypeptide(L)'
;MFQYEYSPELVKNMDKKGWIQFPNGDTPGSSSLNIPGAKTWAGSDINMSESELLMPTIDTTGHSYDDFLSAIERQGYYEIKNPRVYKPGTNEIVQVEGIFRINQWSK
;
A
#
# COMPACT_ATOMS: atom_id res chain seq x y z
N MET A 1 11.79 -9.77 -5.51
CA MET A 1 10.76 -8.71 -5.74
C MET A 1 10.25 -8.20 -4.40
N PHE A 2 9.91 -6.91 -4.24
CA PHE A 2 9.29 -6.42 -3.00
C PHE A 2 7.77 -6.31 -3.14
N GLN A 3 7.05 -6.55 -2.06
CA GLN A 3 5.59 -6.41 -1.98
C GLN A 3 5.21 -5.64 -0.71
N TYR A 4 4.35 -4.64 -0.85
CA TYR A 4 3.74 -3.94 0.28
C TYR A 4 2.39 -4.56 0.60
N GLU A 5 2.19 -4.96 1.84
CA GLU A 5 1.01 -5.70 2.28
C GLU A 5 0.32 -4.98 3.43
N TYR A 6 -0.98 -4.73 3.26
CA TYR A 6 -1.87 -4.23 4.30
C TYR A 6 -2.70 -5.42 4.80
N SER A 7 -2.55 -5.77 6.08
CA SER A 7 -3.34 -6.86 6.67
C SER A 7 -4.86 -6.60 6.58
N PRO A 8 -5.71 -7.64 6.58
CA PRO A 8 -7.16 -7.48 6.53
C PRO A 8 -7.73 -6.57 7.63
N GLU A 9 -7.16 -6.62 8.83
CA GLU A 9 -7.56 -5.75 9.94
C GLU A 9 -7.26 -4.28 9.66
N LEU A 10 -6.05 -3.99 9.18
CA LEU A 10 -5.65 -2.63 8.79
C LEU A 10 -6.57 -2.08 7.70
N VAL A 11 -6.83 -2.87 6.66
CA VAL A 11 -7.73 -2.51 5.56
C VAL A 11 -9.14 -2.23 6.08
N LYS A 12 -9.71 -3.12 6.91
CA LYS A 12 -11.04 -2.94 7.50
C LYS A 12 -11.15 -1.66 8.35
N ASN A 13 -10.10 -1.33 9.10
CA ASN A 13 -10.10 -0.15 9.95
C ASN A 13 -9.96 1.16 9.15
N MET A 14 -9.26 1.15 8.01
CA MET A 14 -9.23 2.28 7.08
C MET A 14 -10.53 2.42 6.28
N ASP A 15 -11.15 1.30 5.88
CA ASP A 15 -12.44 1.27 5.19
C ASP A 15 -13.57 1.85 6.05
N LYS A 16 -13.65 1.47 7.34
CA LYS A 16 -14.61 2.05 8.30
C LYS A 16 -14.50 3.58 8.43
N LYS A 17 -13.33 4.15 8.14
CA LYS A 17 -13.08 5.59 8.16
C LYS A 17 -13.36 6.26 6.80
N GLY A 18 -13.69 5.48 5.77
CA GLY A 18 -13.90 5.94 4.41
C GLY A 18 -12.61 6.40 3.73
N TRP A 19 -11.47 5.80 4.08
CA TRP A 19 -10.15 6.28 3.60
C TRP A 19 -9.64 5.57 2.34
N ILE A 20 -10.27 4.47 1.91
CA ILE A 20 -9.90 3.79 0.68
C ILE A 20 -10.53 4.55 -0.50
N GLN A 21 -9.74 4.86 -1.52
CA GLN A 21 -10.18 5.68 -2.65
C GLN A 21 -10.07 4.93 -3.98
N PHE A 22 -10.75 5.47 -5.00
CA PHE A 22 -10.59 5.05 -6.40
C PHE A 22 -9.71 6.05 -7.14
N PRO A 23 -8.75 5.60 -7.95
CA PRO A 23 -7.97 6.50 -8.79
C PRO A 23 -8.81 7.07 -9.93
N ASN A 24 -8.42 8.25 -10.41
CA ASN A 24 -8.96 8.90 -11.60
C ASN A 24 -7.82 9.49 -12.46
N GLY A 25 -8.16 10.07 -13.61
CA GLY A 25 -7.17 10.59 -14.57
C GLY A 25 -6.24 11.67 -14.03
N ASP A 26 -6.64 12.38 -12.97
CA ASP A 26 -5.86 13.47 -12.35
C ASP A 26 -5.16 13.02 -11.05
N THR A 27 -5.30 11.76 -10.67
CA THR A 27 -4.66 11.22 -9.46
C THR A 27 -3.14 11.22 -9.64
N PRO A 28 -2.36 11.85 -8.74
CA PRO A 28 -0.90 11.78 -8.79
C PRO A 28 -0.41 10.33 -8.76
N GLY A 29 0.46 9.97 -9.70
CA GLY A 29 0.94 8.60 -9.90
C GLY A 29 0.20 7.84 -11.01
N SER A 30 -0.98 8.29 -11.43
CA SER A 30 -1.60 7.83 -12.67
C SER A 30 -0.79 8.29 -13.89
N SER A 31 -0.84 7.48 -14.94
CA SER A 31 -0.14 7.66 -16.21
C SER A 31 -1.10 7.52 -17.38
N SER A 32 -0.60 7.71 -18.61
CA SER A 32 -1.38 7.48 -19.84
C SER A 32 -1.85 6.03 -20.04
N LEU A 33 -1.35 5.08 -19.24
CA LEU A 33 -1.77 3.67 -19.27
C LEU A 33 -2.86 3.34 -18.24
N ASN A 34 -3.19 4.24 -17.31
CA ASN A 34 -4.29 4.02 -16.37
C ASN A 34 -5.63 4.12 -17.11
N ILE A 35 -6.58 3.27 -16.71
CA ILE A 35 -7.89 3.14 -17.36
C ILE A 35 -9.01 3.19 -16.31
N PRO A 36 -10.23 3.61 -16.68
CA PRO A 36 -11.37 3.58 -15.77
C PRO A 36 -11.80 2.15 -15.42
N GLY A 37 -12.57 2.03 -14.34
CA GLY A 37 -13.21 0.77 -13.94
C GLY A 37 -12.54 0.03 -12.78
N ALA A 38 -11.72 0.73 -11.97
CA ALA A 38 -11.05 0.16 -10.78
C ALA A 38 -10.25 -1.10 -11.11
N LYS A 39 -9.48 -1.05 -12.21
CA LYS A 39 -8.70 -2.17 -12.71
C LYS A 39 -7.44 -1.70 -13.42
N THR A 40 -6.41 -2.54 -13.44
CA THR A 40 -5.16 -2.30 -14.13
C THR A 40 -5.31 -2.59 -15.63
N TRP A 41 -4.56 -1.85 -16.46
CA TRP A 41 -4.32 -2.26 -17.84
C TRP A 41 -3.16 -3.25 -17.87
N ALA A 42 -3.38 -4.44 -18.43
CA ALA A 42 -2.40 -5.54 -18.44
C ALA A 42 -1.93 -5.94 -19.85
N GLY A 43 -1.94 -4.99 -20.81
CA GLY A 43 -1.55 -5.27 -22.18
C GLY A 43 -2.61 -6.05 -22.97
N SER A 44 -2.16 -6.93 -23.86
CA SER A 44 -3.03 -7.72 -24.71
C SER A 44 -3.75 -8.86 -23.98
N ASP A 45 -3.22 -9.33 -22.84
CA ASP A 45 -3.82 -10.40 -22.06
C ASP A 45 -4.65 -9.81 -20.91
N ILE A 46 -5.94 -9.62 -21.16
CA ILE A 46 -6.87 -9.07 -20.17
C ILE A 46 -7.02 -9.95 -18.93
N ASN A 47 -6.66 -11.24 -18.99
CA ASN A 47 -6.76 -12.13 -17.85
C ASN A 47 -5.73 -11.81 -16.75
N MET A 48 -4.69 -11.05 -17.10
CA MET A 48 -3.70 -10.54 -16.15
C MET A 48 -4.13 -9.19 -15.53
N SER A 49 -5.28 -8.65 -15.91
CA SER A 49 -5.84 -7.43 -15.31
C SER A 49 -6.32 -7.73 -13.88
N GLU A 50 -5.93 -6.88 -12.95
CA GLU A 50 -6.27 -6.96 -11.54
C GLU A 50 -7.07 -5.73 -11.10
N SER A 51 -7.76 -5.80 -9.97
CA SER A 51 -8.46 -4.64 -9.41
C SER A 51 -7.47 -3.58 -8.93
N GLU A 52 -7.81 -2.30 -9.11
CA GLU A 52 -6.99 -1.15 -8.69
C GLU A 52 -7.76 -0.26 -7.71
N LEU A 53 -7.17 -0.05 -6.52
CA LEU A 53 -7.65 0.85 -5.47
C LEU A 53 -6.47 1.67 -4.93
N LEU A 54 -6.78 2.81 -4.31
CA LEU A 54 -5.80 3.63 -3.61
C LEU A 54 -5.92 3.42 -2.10
N MET A 55 -4.87 2.83 -1.52
CA MET A 55 -4.72 2.70 -0.08
C MET A 55 -4.04 3.94 0.51
N PRO A 56 -4.42 4.37 1.73
CA PRO A 56 -3.72 5.43 2.45
C PRO A 56 -2.22 5.16 2.64
N THR A 57 -1.40 6.20 2.57
CA THR A 57 0.06 6.10 2.70
C THR A 57 0.49 5.80 4.14
N ILE A 58 1.44 4.88 4.30
CA ILE A 58 2.09 4.59 5.58
C ILE A 58 3.21 5.61 5.84
N ASP A 59 3.18 6.25 7.01
CA ASP A 59 4.28 7.08 7.49
C ASP A 59 5.40 6.20 8.05
N THR A 60 6.54 6.20 7.38
CA THR A 60 7.74 5.46 7.79
C THR A 60 8.74 6.32 8.56
N THR A 61 8.36 7.54 8.95
CA THR A 61 9.22 8.40 9.78
C THR A 61 9.59 7.70 11.08
N GLY A 62 10.90 7.63 11.36
CA GLY A 62 11.44 6.93 12.54
C GLY A 62 11.78 5.45 12.29
N HIS A 63 11.49 4.89 11.11
CA HIS A 63 11.95 3.56 10.72
C HIS A 63 13.31 3.66 10.01
N SER A 64 14.27 2.83 10.43
CA SER A 64 15.61 2.77 9.83
C SER A 64 15.62 1.91 8.57
N TYR A 65 16.29 2.39 7.52
CA TYR A 65 16.51 1.61 6.30
C TYR A 65 17.43 0.40 6.55
N ASP A 66 18.43 0.53 7.42
CA ASP A 66 19.34 -0.58 7.75
C ASP A 66 18.64 -1.67 8.56
N ASP A 67 17.73 -1.30 9.46
CA ASP A 67 16.89 -2.25 10.20
C ASP A 67 15.93 -2.98 9.25
N PHE A 68 15.37 -2.25 8.28
CA PHE A 68 14.58 -2.82 7.20
C PHE A 68 15.39 -3.86 6.43
N LEU A 69 16.58 -3.52 5.92
CA LEU A 69 17.44 -4.45 5.18
C LEU A 69 17.81 -5.68 6.01
N SER A 70 18.16 -5.48 7.28
CA SER A 70 18.52 -6.56 8.20
C SER A 70 17.34 -7.50 8.46
N ALA A 71 16.13 -6.97 8.62
CA ALA A 71 14.92 -7.79 8.78
C ALA A 71 14.61 -8.58 7.51
N ILE A 72 14.69 -7.93 6.34
CA ILE A 72 14.48 -8.59 5.05
C ILE A 72 15.46 -9.74 4.87
N GLU A 73 16.75 -9.55 5.16
CA GLU A 73 17.75 -10.62 5.06
C GLU A 73 17.49 -11.76 6.06
N ARG A 74 17.07 -11.42 7.29
CA ARG A 74 16.86 -12.39 8.37
C ARG A 74 15.61 -13.25 8.20
N GLN A 75 14.49 -12.65 7.82
CA GLN A 75 13.17 -13.31 7.87
C GLN A 75 12.30 -13.10 6.62
N GLY A 76 12.79 -12.36 5.61
CA GLY A 76 12.08 -12.14 4.35
C GLY A 76 11.01 -11.03 4.38
N TYR A 77 10.80 -10.38 5.53
CA TYR A 77 9.85 -9.27 5.66
C TYR A 77 10.23 -8.30 6.78
N TYR A 78 9.80 -7.05 6.62
CA TYR A 78 9.80 -6.02 7.66
C TYR A 78 8.36 -5.70 8.07
N GLU A 79 8.08 -5.65 9.38
CA GLU A 79 6.73 -5.51 9.93
C GLU A 79 6.58 -4.22 10.75
N ILE A 80 5.51 -3.47 10.49
CA ILE A 80 5.09 -2.31 11.29
C ILE A 80 3.72 -2.63 11.89
N LYS A 81 3.68 -2.76 13.22
CA LYS A 81 2.43 -2.94 13.97
C LYS A 81 1.81 -1.59 14.28
N ASN A 82 0.49 -1.53 14.13
CA ASN A 82 -0.32 -0.33 14.31
C ASN A 82 0.31 0.89 13.60
N PRO A 83 0.47 0.83 12.27
CA PRO A 83 1.23 1.84 11.55
C PRO A 83 0.59 3.22 11.69
N ARG A 84 1.45 4.24 11.53
CA ARG A 84 1.03 5.63 11.34
C ARG A 84 0.64 5.80 9.87
N VAL A 85 -0.52 6.38 9.62
CA VAL A 85 -1.14 6.47 8.29
C VAL A 85 -1.56 7.90 8.01
N TYR A 86 -1.26 8.40 6.82
CA TYR A 86 -1.75 9.70 6.35
C TYR A 86 -3.23 9.60 6.00
N LYS A 87 -4.04 10.49 6.58
CA LYS A 87 -5.45 10.61 6.20
C LYS A 87 -5.53 11.20 4.77
N PRO A 88 -6.29 10.57 3.85
CA PRO A 88 -6.35 10.99 2.46
C PRO A 88 -6.71 12.48 2.29
N GLY A 89 -5.98 13.16 1.39
CA GLY A 89 -6.20 14.58 1.08
C GLY A 89 -5.73 15.56 2.15
N THR A 90 -5.00 15.10 3.17
CA THR A 90 -4.50 15.94 4.28
C THR A 90 -3.07 15.56 4.69
N ASN A 91 -2.44 16.35 5.54
CA ASN A 91 -1.17 16.03 6.20
C ASN A 91 -1.39 15.45 7.62
N GLU A 92 -2.62 15.10 7.98
CA GLU A 92 -2.95 14.52 9.28
C GLU A 92 -2.46 13.06 9.34
N ILE A 93 -1.71 12.72 10.38
CA ILE A 93 -1.19 11.37 10.59
C ILE A 93 -1.91 10.74 11.78
N VAL A 94 -2.47 9.56 11.58
CA VAL A 94 -3.24 8.84 12.61
C VAL A 94 -2.70 7.42 12.72
N GLN A 95 -2.59 6.91 13.94
CA GLN A 95 -2.26 5.51 14.16
C GLN A 95 -3.50 4.64 13.91
N VAL A 96 -3.35 3.59 13.10
CA VAL A 96 -4.45 2.66 12.77
C VAL A 96 -4.07 1.26 13.20
N GLU A 97 -4.99 0.58 13.89
CA GLU A 97 -4.79 -0.79 14.34
C GLU A 97 -4.70 -1.77 13.16
N GLY A 98 -3.71 -2.66 13.24
CA GLY A 98 -3.42 -3.69 12.24
C GLY A 98 -1.93 -3.79 11.95
N ILE A 99 -1.58 -4.49 10.87
CA ILE A 99 -0.20 -4.75 10.47
C ILE A 99 0.03 -4.29 9.02
N PHE A 100 1.14 -3.59 8.80
CA PHE A 100 1.72 -3.34 7.48
C PHE A 100 3.03 -4.11 7.34
N ARG A 101 3.24 -4.77 6.19
CA ARG A 101 4.47 -5.51 5.90
C ARG A 101 5.09 -5.08 4.58
N ILE A 102 6.42 -5.10 4.56
CA ILE A 102 7.21 -5.05 3.34
C ILE A 102 7.85 -6.42 3.19
N ASN A 103 7.38 -7.21 2.24
CA ASN A 103 7.83 -8.58 1.98
C ASN A 103 8.85 -8.59 0.84
N GLN A 104 9.83 -9.51 0.87
CA GLN A 104 10.66 -9.84 -0.28
C GLN A 104 10.25 -11.22 -0.83
N TRP A 105 9.53 -11.23 -1.94
CA TRP A 105 9.18 -12.44 -2.68
C TRP A 105 10.39 -12.86 -3.51
N SER A 106 11.10 -13.89 -3.02
CA SER A 106 12.35 -14.49 -3.49
C SER A 106 13.53 -13.53 -3.70
N LYS A 107 14.75 -14.01 -3.39
CA LYS A 107 15.99 -13.42 -3.92
C LYS A 107 16.13 -13.76 -5.41
#